data_AF-A0A3S3RLU2-F1
#
_entry.id   AF-A0A3S3RLU2-F1
#
_cell.length_a   1.000
_cell.length_b   1.000
_cell.length_c   1.000
_cell.angle_alpha   90.00
_cell.angle_beta   90.00
_cell.angle_gamma   90.00
#
_symmetry.space_group_name_H-M   'P 1'
#
loop_
_entity.id
_entity.type
_entity.pdbx_description
1 polymer ?
#
loop_
_entity_poly.entity_id
_entity_poly.type
_entity_poly.pdbx_seq_one_letter_code
_entity_poly.pdbx_strand_id
1 'polypeptide(L)'
;MKTTRTFQPADRYAWDFGPCSYERGFAQIDTKQDASYYGTWASPTSLTIVNYCEGDVTTHEAETPEEFAVALRGIDLWHVEHGYGHARIDPGFDPAMKAAFEAIGLADMLH
;
A
#
# COMPACT_ATOMS: atom_id res chain seq x y z
N MET A 1 -12.53 9.06 0.65
CA MET A 1 -11.25 8.88 1.37
C MET A 1 -10.74 10.24 1.80
N LYS A 2 -10.30 10.36 3.05
CA LYS A 2 -9.57 11.53 3.54
C LYS A 2 -8.13 11.44 3.04
N THR A 3 -7.58 12.55 2.56
CA THR A 3 -6.19 12.62 2.08
C THR A 3 -5.39 13.62 2.90
N THR A 4 -4.23 13.19 3.40
CA THR A 4 -3.26 14.04 4.08
C THR A 4 -1.95 14.02 3.29
N ARG A 5 -1.26 15.15 3.22
CA ARG A 5 0.03 15.28 2.55
C ARG A 5 1.05 15.88 3.50
N THR A 6 2.24 15.29 3.52
CA THR A 6 3.40 15.78 4.27
C THR A 6 4.65 15.64 3.42
N PHE A 7 5.75 16.25 3.88
CA PHE A 7 7.05 16.14 3.23
C PHE A 7 8.08 15.62 4.23
N GLN A 8 8.83 14.60 3.84
CA GLN A 8 9.88 13.99 4.62
C GLN A 8 11.05 13.60 3.71
N PRO A 9 12.14 14.40 3.67
CA PRO A 9 13.27 14.16 2.78
C PRO A 9 14.10 12.97 3.30
N ALA A 10 13.67 11.77 2.93
CA ALA A 10 14.27 10.50 3.33
C ALA A 10 14.44 9.57 2.11
N ASP A 11 14.62 8.28 2.36
CA ASP A 11 14.50 7.20 1.37
C ASP A 11 13.28 6.35 1.76
N ARG A 12 12.69 5.60 0.82
CA ARG A 12 11.54 4.73 1.08
C ARG A 12 11.80 3.74 2.22
N TYR A 13 13.05 3.33 2.44
CA TYR A 13 13.39 2.37 3.48
C TYR A 13 13.07 2.90 4.90
N ALA A 14 12.98 4.23 5.07
CA ALA A 14 12.51 4.83 6.32
C ALA A 14 11.03 4.47 6.62
N TRP A 15 10.26 4.12 5.59
CA TRP A 15 8.88 3.65 5.68
C TRP A 15 8.82 2.14 5.86
N ASP A 16 9.54 1.39 5.01
CA ASP A 16 9.62 -0.08 5.04
C ASP A 16 9.95 -0.61 6.45
N PHE A 17 10.95 0.00 7.10
CA PHE A 17 11.43 -0.41 8.42
C PHE A 17 10.93 0.49 9.55
N GLY A 18 9.93 1.32 9.27
CA GLY A 18 9.46 2.36 10.17
C GLY A 18 7.94 2.44 10.24
N PRO A 19 7.31 3.58 9.90
CA PRO A 19 5.86 3.76 10.02
C PRO A 19 5.01 2.74 9.24
N CYS A 20 5.53 2.17 8.14
CA CYS A 20 4.84 1.22 7.29
C CYS A 20 5.42 -0.20 7.39
N SER A 21 6.02 -0.55 8.53
CA SER A 21 6.49 -1.93 8.75
C SER A 21 5.35 -2.91 8.96
N TYR A 22 5.63 -4.20 8.72
CA TYR A 22 4.72 -5.30 9.03
C TYR A 22 4.26 -5.29 10.49
N GLU A 23 5.16 -4.99 11.44
CA GLU A 23 4.79 -4.94 12.87
C GLU A 23 3.79 -3.82 13.19
N ARG A 24 3.67 -2.82 12.29
CA ARG A 24 2.68 -1.74 12.37
C ARG A 24 1.43 -2.01 11.53
N GLY A 25 1.29 -3.21 10.99
CA GLY A 25 0.09 -3.62 10.26
C GLY A 25 0.02 -3.11 8.84
N PHE A 26 1.17 -2.85 8.20
CA PHE A 26 1.28 -2.47 6.80
C PHE A 26 1.90 -3.60 5.98
N ALA A 27 1.40 -3.75 4.75
CA ALA A 27 1.95 -4.57 3.69
C ALA A 27 2.46 -3.67 2.58
N GLN A 28 3.56 -4.05 1.92
CA GLN A 28 4.02 -3.33 0.72
C GLN A 28 3.07 -3.67 -0.44
N ILE A 29 2.81 -2.67 -1.28
CA ILE A 29 2.21 -2.87 -2.59
C ILE A 29 3.34 -2.96 -3.59
N ASP A 30 3.72 -4.17 -3.95
CA ASP A 30 4.75 -4.48 -4.92
C ASP A 30 4.34 -3.98 -6.31
N THR A 31 5.18 -3.12 -6.87
CA THR A 31 5.01 -2.60 -8.22
C THR A 31 6.31 -2.71 -9.01
N LYS A 32 6.23 -2.68 -10.34
CA LYS A 32 7.45 -2.56 -11.17
C LYS A 32 8.14 -1.20 -11.06
N GLN A 33 7.55 -0.25 -10.33
CA GLN A 33 8.10 1.08 -10.11
C GLN A 33 8.83 1.20 -8.78
N ASP A 34 8.84 0.16 -7.95
CA ASP A 34 9.48 0.19 -6.64
C ASP A 34 10.95 0.59 -6.78
N ALA A 35 11.30 1.71 -6.16
CA ALA A 35 12.63 2.28 -6.19
C ALA A 35 12.99 2.82 -4.80
N SER A 36 14.25 3.13 -4.54
CA SER A 36 14.62 3.66 -3.22
C SER A 36 13.92 5.01 -2.92
N TYR A 37 13.49 5.73 -3.95
CA TYR A 37 12.75 6.98 -3.84
C TYR A 37 11.24 6.85 -4.01
N TYR A 38 10.68 5.65 -4.18
CA TYR A 38 9.26 5.43 -4.43
C TYR A 38 8.74 4.15 -3.79
N GLY A 39 7.64 4.23 -3.05
CA GLY A 39 6.97 3.06 -2.47
C GLY A 39 5.52 3.31 -2.12
N THR A 40 4.76 2.21 -2.05
CA THR A 40 3.36 2.22 -1.64
C THR A 40 3.12 1.12 -0.61
N TRP A 41 2.38 1.43 0.46
CA TRP A 41 2.02 0.47 1.51
C TRP A 41 0.55 0.58 1.85
N ALA A 42 -0.04 -0.51 2.33
CA ALA A 42 -1.44 -0.56 2.70
C ALA A 42 -1.66 -1.33 4.01
N SER A 43 -2.58 -0.85 4.82
CA SER A 43 -2.97 -1.49 6.08
C SER A 43 -4.45 -1.88 6.03
N PRO A 44 -4.79 -3.18 6.02
CA PRO A 44 -6.18 -3.63 5.96
C PRO A 44 -6.93 -3.42 7.28
N THR A 45 -6.18 -3.26 8.38
CA THR A 45 -6.74 -3.02 9.72
C THR A 45 -7.13 -1.56 9.93
N SER A 46 -6.27 -0.63 9.48
CA SER A 46 -6.53 0.81 9.60
C SER A 46 -7.17 1.44 8.36
N LEU A 47 -7.36 0.65 7.29
CA LEU A 47 -7.89 1.11 6.01
C LEU A 47 -7.09 2.29 5.41
N THR A 48 -5.77 2.24 5.61
CA THR A 48 -4.84 3.30 5.24
C THR A 48 -3.94 2.87 4.09
N ILE A 49 -3.77 3.73 3.09
CA ILE A 49 -2.78 3.60 2.02
C ILE A 49 -1.77 4.75 2.18
N VAL A 50 -0.49 4.43 2.13
CA VAL A 50 0.60 5.40 2.17
C VAL A 50 1.37 5.31 0.86
N ASN A 51 1.58 6.45 0.21
CA ASN A 51 2.45 6.60 -0.95
C ASN A 51 3.60 7.53 -0.59
N TYR A 52 4.80 7.13 -0.97
CA TYR A 52 6.01 7.93 -0.85
C TYR A 52 6.64 8.13 -2.22
N CYS A 53 7.04 9.35 -2.55
CA CYS A 53 7.76 9.68 -3.78
C CYS A 53 8.71 10.87 -3.55
N GLU A 54 10.02 10.65 -3.57
CA GLU A 54 11.05 11.70 -3.51
C GLU A 54 10.87 12.72 -2.37
N GLY A 55 10.36 12.25 -1.23
CA GLY A 55 10.11 13.07 -0.05
C GLY A 55 8.65 13.45 0.15
N ASP A 56 7.83 13.44 -0.90
CA ASP A 56 6.39 13.64 -0.77
C ASP A 56 5.74 12.38 -0.20
N VAL A 57 4.90 12.58 0.81
CA VAL A 57 4.12 11.52 1.45
C VAL A 57 2.65 11.86 1.29
N THR A 58 1.90 10.94 0.71
CA THR A 58 0.43 11.02 0.68
C THR A 58 -0.14 9.87 1.47
N THR A 59 -1.04 10.16 2.40
CA THR A 59 -1.78 9.17 3.17
C THR A 59 -3.25 9.29 2.81
N HIS A 60 -3.83 8.17 2.40
CA HIS A 60 -5.25 8.04 2.12
C HIS A 60 -5.89 7.13 3.18
N GLU A 61 -6.89 7.66 3.88
CA GLU A 61 -7.66 6.94 4.91
C GLU A 61 -9.07 6.70 4.34
N ALA A 62 -9.46 5.43 4.22
CA ALA A 62 -10.81 5.05 3.83
C ALA A 62 -11.73 4.94 5.06
N GLU A 63 -13.01 5.24 4.86
CA GLU A 63 -14.03 5.11 5.90
C GLU A 63 -14.57 3.68 6.01
N THR A 64 -14.50 2.90 4.92
CA THR A 64 -15.00 1.52 4.87
C THR A 64 -14.03 0.58 4.15
N PRO A 65 -14.09 -0.74 4.44
CA PRO A 65 -13.29 -1.74 3.74
C PRO A 65 -13.53 -1.76 2.22
N GLU A 66 -14.75 -1.51 1.78
CA GLU A 66 -15.10 -1.48 0.35
C GLU A 66 -14.41 -0.30 -0.35
N GLU A 67 -14.42 0.88 0.27
CA GLU A 67 -13.71 2.05 -0.25
C GLU A 67 -12.20 1.79 -0.36
N PHE A 68 -11.62 1.18 0.67
CA PHE A 68 -10.21 0.79 0.68
C PHE A 68 -9.87 -0.22 -0.44
N ALA A 69 -10.71 -1.25 -0.63
CA ALA A 69 -10.51 -2.24 -1.67
C ALA A 69 -10.62 -1.63 -3.07
N VAL A 70 -11.57 -0.70 -3.29
CA VAL A 70 -11.69 0.05 -4.55
C VAL A 70 -10.42 0.86 -4.81
N ALA A 71 -9.86 1.51 -3.80
CA ALA A 71 -8.64 2.30 -3.95
C ALA A 71 -7.43 1.44 -4.35
N LEU A 72 -7.23 0.28 -3.72
CA LEU A 72 -6.15 -0.64 -4.09
C LEU A 72 -6.32 -1.22 -5.50
N ARG A 73 -7.55 -1.56 -5.89
CA ARG A 73 -7.84 -1.99 -7.26
C ARG A 73 -7.61 -0.88 -8.28
N GLY A 74 -7.85 0.38 -7.90
CA GLY A 74 -7.51 1.55 -8.71
C GLY A 74 -6.00 1.68 -8.94
N ILE A 75 -5.19 1.39 -7.92
CA ILE A 75 -3.72 1.35 -8.05
C ILE A 75 -3.30 0.25 -9.03
N ASP A 76 -3.83 -0.97 -8.88
CA ASP A 76 -3.55 -2.07 -9.82
C ASP A 76 -3.93 -1.73 -11.26
N LEU A 77 -5.14 -1.22 -11.47
CA LEU A 77 -5.64 -0.84 -12.78
C LEU A 77 -4.74 0.22 -13.43
N TRP A 78 -4.36 1.26 -12.68
CA TRP A 78 -3.49 2.30 -13.19
C TRP A 78 -2.14 1.73 -13.64
N HIS A 79 -1.54 0.82 -12.86
CA HIS A 79 -0.27 0.19 -13.24
C HIS A 79 -0.39 -0.68 -14.50
N VAL A 80 -1.50 -1.42 -14.63
CA VAL A 80 -1.79 -2.21 -15.84
C VAL A 80 -1.94 -1.30 -17.06
N GLU A 81 -2.74 -0.25 -16.96
CA GLU A 81 -3.01 0.70 -18.05
C GLU A 81 -1.75 1.44 -18.53
N HIS A 82 -0.77 1.64 -17.64
CA HIS A 82 0.49 2.32 -17.95
C HIS A 82 1.64 1.36 -18.28
N GLY A 83 1.37 0.06 -18.42
CA GLY A 83 2.35 -0.93 -18.87
C GLY A 83 3.31 -1.43 -17.78
N TYR A 84 3.06 -1.08 -16.51
CA TYR A 84 3.81 -1.60 -15.36
C TYR A 84 3.32 -2.98 -14.93
N GLY A 85 2.17 -3.44 -15.44
CA GLY A 85 1.58 -4.72 -15.09
C GLY A 85 0.82 -4.65 -13.76
N HIS A 86 0.45 -5.81 -13.22
CA HIS A 86 -0.33 -5.83 -11.99
C HIS A 86 0.48 -5.45 -10.76
N ALA A 87 -0.12 -4.66 -9.88
CA ALA A 87 0.34 -4.46 -8.52
C ALA A 87 -0.02 -5.69 -7.66
N ARG A 88 0.83 -6.01 -6.68
CA ARG A 88 0.61 -7.11 -5.75
C ARG A 88 0.77 -6.65 -4.31
N ILE A 89 0.00 -7.25 -3.41
CA ILE A 89 0.09 -6.99 -1.98
C ILE A 89 1.03 -8.05 -1.42
N ASP A 90 2.17 -7.64 -0.86
CA ASP A 90 3.06 -8.53 -0.11
C ASP A 90 2.67 -8.46 1.38
N PRO A 91 1.91 -9.44 1.92
CA PRO A 91 1.60 -9.49 3.34
C PRO A 91 2.79 -10.00 4.19
N GLY A 92 3.96 -10.22 3.58
CA GLY A 92 5.08 -10.91 4.17
C GLY A 92 4.73 -12.36 4.55
N PHE A 93 5.40 -12.86 5.59
CA PHE A 93 5.12 -14.19 6.14
C PHE A 93 4.06 -14.18 7.26
N ASP A 94 3.28 -13.09 7.39
CA ASP A 94 2.27 -12.96 8.43
C ASP A 94 0.91 -13.53 7.95
N PRO A 95 0.47 -14.69 8.48
CA PRO A 95 -0.81 -15.28 8.09
C PRO A 95 -2.01 -14.43 8.51
N ALA A 96 -1.90 -13.62 9.58
CA ALA A 96 -2.98 -12.74 10.02
C ALA A 96 -3.13 -11.55 9.07
N MET A 97 -2.02 -10.96 8.60
CA MET A 97 -2.03 -9.92 7.58
C MET A 97 -2.68 -10.43 6.29
N LYS A 98 -2.26 -11.62 5.83
CA LYS A 98 -2.84 -12.27 4.67
C LYS A 98 -4.36 -12.44 4.80
N ALA A 99 -4.81 -13.04 5.90
CA ALA A 99 -6.23 -13.26 6.17
C ALA A 99 -7.03 -11.94 6.24
N ALA A 100 -6.44 -10.85 6.73
CA ALA A 100 -7.09 -9.55 6.78
C ALA A 100 -7.39 -8.98 5.39
N PHE A 101 -6.46 -9.12 4.43
CA PHE A 101 -6.71 -8.73 3.03
C PHE A 101 -7.71 -9.65 2.33
N GLU A 102 -7.67 -10.96 2.61
CA GLU A 102 -8.66 -11.90 2.07
C GLU A 102 -10.08 -11.56 2.55
N ALA A 103 -10.25 -11.22 3.83
CA ALA A 103 -11.54 -10.89 4.43
C ALA A 103 -12.22 -9.66 3.80
N ILE A 104 -11.44 -8.75 3.22
CA ILE A 104 -11.94 -7.54 2.53
C ILE A 104 -11.97 -7.70 1.00
N GLY A 105 -11.82 -8.93 0.50
CA GLY A 105 -12.00 -9.25 -0.91
C GLY A 105 -10.82 -8.87 -1.80
N LEU A 106 -9.59 -8.90 -1.26
CA LEU A 106 -8.35 -8.62 -2.01
C LEU A 106 -7.44 -9.85 -2.15
N ALA A 107 -7.99 -11.05 -1.96
CA ALA A 107 -7.24 -12.31 -2.08
C ALA A 107 -6.54 -12.48 -3.44
N ASP A 108 -7.16 -11.98 -4.51
CA ASP A 108 -6.64 -12.04 -5.88
C ASP A 108 -5.45 -11.10 -6.13
N MET A 109 -5.22 -10.13 -5.24
CA MET A 109 -4.11 -9.18 -5.34
C MET A 109 -2.89 -9.58 -4.52
N LEU A 110 -2.97 -10.63 -3.70
CA LEU A 110 -1.83 -11.09 -2.89
C LEU A 110 -0.70 -11.66 -3.77
N HIS A 111 0.55 -11.44 -3.35
CA HIS A 111 1.76 -12.10 -3.87
C HIS A 111 1.86 -13.54 -3.33
#